data_AF-A0A354U8Z3-F1
#
_entry.id   AF-A0A354U8Z3-F1
#
_cell.length_a   1.000
_cell.length_b   1.000
_cell.length_c   1.000
_cell.angle_alpha   90.00
_cell.angle_beta   90.00
_cell.angle_gamma   90.00
#
_symmetry.space_group_name_H-M   'P 1'
#
loop_
_entity.id
_entity.type
_entity.pdbx_description
1 polymer ?
#
loop_
_entity_poly.entity_id
_entity_poly.type
_entity_poly.pdbx_seq_one_letter_code
_entity_poly.pdbx_strand_id
1 'polypeptide(L)'
;MPLNDSSFGEWQGNLLGHITGNLIGYRENAEGEVKLIQEGFLYSGKTALEECLPMGEGEQRYKVAEVRIGVAALPDGKTMLIAQRCKVVKETTLRGIDPLYCEIPNDVFNGYCREYRGGRFHAFLPMLESGSEEIVDTGECCLNVDNKLSVFLLGGGKSLKIVRPGRRNVLLCKASPPEMGSLYADLITVDPVRKTRRYCPAEVLFDAVYAVSADTTADDMSRMSGESSASCALRTAVFHAADDFIYRFQVNYDTLQVSLSKE
;
A
#
# COMPACT_ATOMS: atom_id res chain seq x y z
N MET A 1 -10.33 -2.76 -7.12
CA MET A 1 -11.50 -2.67 -6.23
C MET A 1 -12.65 -3.48 -6.83
N PRO A 2 -13.55 -4.05 -6.00
CA PRO A 2 -14.79 -4.71 -6.45
C PRO A 2 -15.64 -3.78 -7.34
N LEU A 3 -16.06 -4.25 -8.52
CA LEU A 3 -16.73 -3.38 -9.50
C LEU A 3 -18.20 -3.05 -9.16
N ASN A 4 -18.84 -3.89 -8.36
CA ASN A 4 -20.28 -3.80 -8.05
C ASN A 4 -20.56 -3.36 -6.60
N ASP A 5 -19.57 -2.83 -5.89
CA ASP A 5 -19.71 -2.43 -4.49
C ASP A 5 -19.00 -1.10 -4.21
N SER A 6 -19.77 -0.01 -4.20
CA SER A 6 -19.25 1.33 -3.96
C SER A 6 -18.73 1.55 -2.54
N SER A 7 -19.00 0.64 -1.59
CA SER A 7 -18.43 0.72 -0.25
C SER A 7 -16.90 0.54 -0.28
N PHE A 8 -16.35 -0.07 -1.34
CA PHE A 8 -14.92 -0.15 -1.62
C PHE A 8 -14.47 0.91 -2.64
N GLY A 9 -15.13 2.08 -2.68
CA GLY A 9 -14.70 3.18 -3.55
C GLY A 9 -13.20 3.48 -3.39
N GLU A 10 -12.53 3.83 -4.49
CA GLU A 10 -11.09 4.09 -4.49
C GLU A 10 -10.78 5.45 -3.89
N TRP A 11 -9.78 5.49 -2.99
CA TRP A 11 -9.28 6.70 -2.34
C TRP A 11 -7.89 7.04 -2.84
N GLN A 12 -7.55 8.33 -2.79
CA GLN A 12 -6.31 8.85 -3.38
C GLN A 12 -5.08 8.23 -2.70
N GLY A 13 -4.13 7.76 -3.51
CA GLY A 13 -2.85 7.23 -3.01
C GLY A 13 -2.90 5.80 -2.47
N ASN A 14 -4.03 5.10 -2.67
CA ASN A 14 -4.15 3.69 -2.29
C ASN A 14 -3.08 2.84 -3.01
N LEU A 15 -2.55 1.83 -2.32
CA LEU A 15 -1.50 0.91 -2.76
C LEU A 15 -0.14 1.56 -3.09
N LEU A 16 0.10 2.79 -2.63
CA LEU A 16 1.43 3.42 -2.65
C LEU A 16 1.90 3.65 -1.22
N GLY A 17 3.12 3.23 -0.89
CA GLY A 17 3.63 3.35 0.48
C GLY A 17 3.58 4.80 0.96
N HIS A 18 3.03 5.01 2.15
CA HIS A 18 2.71 6.33 2.67
C HIS A 18 3.72 6.77 3.73
N ILE A 19 4.11 8.05 3.68
CA ILE A 19 5.07 8.62 4.60
C ILE A 19 4.49 9.91 5.17
N THR A 20 4.44 9.99 6.49
CA THR A 20 4.02 11.19 7.20
C THR A 20 5.25 11.91 7.76
N GLY A 21 5.30 13.22 7.51
CA GLY A 21 6.36 14.11 7.96
C GLY A 21 5.83 15.53 7.98
N ASN A 22 6.70 16.52 7.89
CA ASN A 22 6.28 17.91 7.83
C ASN A 22 5.84 18.28 6.40
N LEU A 23 4.53 18.18 6.13
CA LEU A 23 3.91 18.33 4.81
C LEU A 23 4.74 17.67 3.68
N ILE A 24 4.77 16.34 3.70
CA ILE A 24 5.39 15.55 2.64
C ILE A 24 4.40 15.40 1.50
N GLY A 25 4.78 15.85 0.31
CA GLY A 25 4.02 15.68 -0.92
C GLY A 25 4.75 14.78 -1.91
N TYR A 26 4.00 14.15 -2.80
CA TYR A 26 4.55 13.50 -3.99
C TYR A 26 4.73 14.55 -5.08
N ARG A 27 5.89 14.55 -5.74
CA ARG A 27 6.16 15.49 -6.83
C ARG A 27 5.47 15.05 -8.12
N GLU A 28 5.06 16.03 -8.93
CA GLU A 28 4.50 15.83 -10.29
C GLU A 28 5.50 15.24 -11.29
N ASN A 29 6.82 15.37 -11.06
CA ASN A 29 7.86 14.79 -11.93
C ASN A 29 8.07 13.29 -11.65
N ALA A 30 6.99 12.52 -11.70
CA ALA A 30 7.04 11.07 -11.72
C ALA A 30 7.53 10.61 -13.11
N GLU A 31 8.47 9.68 -13.13
CA GLU A 31 8.84 8.96 -14.35
C GLU A 31 8.18 7.59 -14.30
N GLY A 32 7.59 7.14 -15.39
CA GLY A 32 7.07 5.78 -15.45
C GLY A 32 6.68 5.36 -16.86
N GLU A 33 6.62 4.06 -17.05
CA GLU A 33 6.24 3.41 -18.31
C GLU A 33 5.14 2.39 -18.03
N VAL A 34 4.14 2.36 -18.90
CA VAL A 34 3.10 1.33 -18.91
C VAL A 34 3.31 0.46 -20.15
N LYS A 35 3.35 -0.85 -19.95
CA LYS A 35 3.37 -1.83 -21.03
C LYS A 35 2.13 -2.71 -20.93
N LEU A 36 1.29 -2.70 -21.97
CA LEU A 36 0.15 -3.59 -22.05
C LEU A 36 0.59 -5.03 -22.32
N ILE A 37 -0.11 -5.97 -21.71
CA ILE A 37 -0.02 -7.40 -21.99
C ILE A 37 -1.44 -7.91 -22.32
N GLN A 38 -1.56 -9.14 -22.80
CA GLN A 38 -2.88 -9.72 -22.99
C GLN A 38 -3.63 -9.76 -21.65
N GLU A 39 -4.77 -9.08 -21.59
CA GLU A 39 -5.67 -9.02 -20.43
C GLU A 39 -5.06 -8.42 -19.15
N GLY A 40 -4.02 -7.58 -19.29
CA GLY A 40 -3.40 -6.91 -18.14
C GLY A 40 -2.42 -5.82 -18.53
N PHE A 41 -1.65 -5.33 -17.57
CA PHE A 41 -0.58 -4.37 -17.83
C PHE A 41 0.56 -4.51 -16.83
N LEU A 42 1.74 -4.05 -17.24
CA LEU A 42 2.89 -3.81 -16.39
C LEU A 42 3.10 -2.31 -16.26
N TYR A 43 3.50 -1.86 -15.09
CA TYR A 43 3.95 -0.50 -14.85
C TYR A 43 5.26 -0.53 -14.07
N SER A 44 6.18 0.36 -14.42
CA SER A 44 7.35 0.64 -13.61
C SER A 44 7.60 2.13 -13.58
N GLY A 45 8.06 2.64 -12.43
CA GLY A 45 8.28 4.05 -12.29
C GLY A 45 8.97 4.45 -11.00
N LYS A 46 9.18 5.75 -10.87
CA LYS A 46 9.70 6.38 -9.66
C LYS A 46 9.05 7.74 -9.45
N THR A 47 8.94 8.13 -8.20
CA THR A 47 8.51 9.47 -7.81
C THR A 47 9.34 9.97 -6.62
N ALA A 48 9.54 11.29 -6.58
CA ALA A 48 10.20 11.96 -5.48
C ALA A 48 9.18 12.35 -4.41
N LEU A 49 9.56 12.16 -3.16
CA LEU A 49 8.89 12.73 -2.01
C LEU A 49 9.58 14.04 -1.66
N GLU A 50 8.80 15.11 -1.51
CA GLU A 50 9.30 16.45 -1.19
C GLU A 50 8.71 16.97 0.12
N GLU A 51 9.56 17.57 0.94
CA GLU A 51 9.13 18.39 2.06
C GLU A 51 8.72 19.76 1.54
N CYS A 52 7.42 20.06 1.63
CA CYS A 52 6.82 21.21 0.96
C CYS A 52 6.77 22.48 1.81
N LEU A 53 6.91 22.35 3.14
CA LEU A 53 6.95 23.46 4.10
C LEU A 53 8.03 23.23 5.15
N PRO A 54 9.32 23.24 4.77
CA PRO A 54 10.40 22.99 5.72
C PRO A 54 10.40 23.99 6.88
N MET A 55 10.77 23.51 8.08
CA MET A 55 10.75 24.32 9.31
C MET A 55 11.89 25.35 9.39
N GLY A 56 12.93 25.21 8.56
CA GLY A 56 14.08 26.12 8.54
C GLY A 56 13.76 27.46 7.87
N GLU A 57 14.19 28.56 8.48
CA GLU A 57 14.02 29.90 7.90
C GLU A 57 14.71 29.99 6.53
N GLY A 58 13.94 30.35 5.49
CA GLY A 58 14.45 30.50 4.12
C GLY A 58 14.69 29.18 3.37
N GLU A 59 14.39 28.02 3.96
CA GLU A 59 14.48 26.74 3.24
C GLU A 59 13.39 26.62 2.18
N GLN A 60 13.80 26.26 0.96
CA GLN A 60 12.89 25.94 -0.13
C GLN A 60 12.46 24.47 -0.07
N ARG A 61 11.44 24.10 -0.84
CA ARG A 61 11.03 22.69 -0.99
C ARG A 61 12.22 21.84 -1.45
N TYR A 62 12.39 20.66 -0.87
CA TYR A 62 13.45 19.74 -1.27
C TYR A 62 13.01 18.28 -1.25
N LYS A 63 13.63 17.49 -2.12
CA LYS A 63 13.48 16.05 -2.16
C LYS A 63 14.04 15.41 -0.90
N VAL A 64 13.22 14.63 -0.20
CA VAL A 64 13.60 13.90 1.01
C VAL A 64 13.82 12.42 0.73
N ALA A 65 13.04 11.84 -0.18
CA ALA A 65 13.12 10.42 -0.50
C ALA A 65 12.67 10.16 -1.96
N GLU A 66 12.92 8.94 -2.43
CA GLU A 66 12.49 8.46 -3.73
C GLU A 66 11.81 7.12 -3.56
N VAL A 67 10.59 6.99 -4.09
CA VAL A 67 9.88 5.73 -4.23
C VAL A 67 10.15 5.20 -5.63
N ARG A 68 10.54 3.93 -5.74
CA ARG A 68 10.58 3.18 -7.00
C ARG A 68 9.59 2.03 -6.90
N ILE A 69 8.82 1.82 -7.95
CA ILE A 69 7.70 0.89 -7.94
C ILE A 69 7.66 0.10 -9.24
N GLY A 70 7.28 -1.16 -9.13
CA GLY A 70 6.81 -1.99 -10.25
C GLY A 70 5.46 -2.57 -9.89
N VAL A 71 4.59 -2.68 -10.89
CA VAL A 71 3.22 -3.19 -10.78
C VAL A 71 2.93 -4.13 -11.94
N ALA A 72 2.16 -5.18 -11.69
CA ALA A 72 1.57 -6.02 -12.72
C ALA A 72 0.09 -6.26 -12.40
N ALA A 73 -0.81 -5.81 -13.26
CA ALA A 73 -2.19 -6.31 -13.28
C ALA A 73 -2.18 -7.63 -14.06
N LEU A 74 -2.58 -8.72 -13.39
CA LEU A 74 -2.51 -10.06 -13.95
C LEU A 74 -3.63 -10.30 -14.97
N PRO A 75 -3.40 -11.19 -15.95
CA PRO A 75 -4.42 -11.63 -16.91
C PRO A 75 -5.69 -12.25 -16.29
N ASP A 76 -5.69 -12.58 -14.99
CA ASP A 76 -6.89 -13.07 -14.29
C ASP A 76 -7.98 -11.99 -14.12
N GLY A 77 -7.68 -10.74 -14.46
CA GLY A 77 -8.60 -9.61 -14.39
C GLY A 77 -8.96 -9.16 -12.98
N LYS A 78 -8.30 -9.72 -11.95
CA LYS A 78 -8.65 -9.53 -10.53
C LYS A 78 -7.46 -9.12 -9.67
N THR A 79 -6.29 -9.66 -9.99
CA THR A 79 -5.10 -9.57 -9.15
C THR A 79 -4.14 -8.51 -9.67
N MET A 80 -3.59 -7.73 -8.74
CA MET A 80 -2.47 -6.84 -8.98
C MET A 80 -1.31 -7.18 -8.05
N LEU A 81 -0.11 -7.35 -8.61
CA LEU A 81 1.14 -7.50 -7.89
C LEU A 81 1.86 -6.15 -7.83
N ILE A 82 2.38 -5.79 -6.66
CA ILE A 82 3.05 -4.52 -6.42
C ILE A 82 4.36 -4.81 -5.68
N ALA A 83 5.46 -4.25 -6.17
CA ALA A 83 6.72 -4.20 -5.45
C ALA A 83 7.21 -2.76 -5.41
N GLN A 84 7.47 -2.24 -4.22
CA GLN A 84 7.93 -0.87 -4.04
C GLN A 84 9.06 -0.75 -3.03
N ARG A 85 9.97 0.18 -3.31
CA ARG A 85 11.09 0.51 -2.43
C ARG A 85 11.24 2.01 -2.31
N CYS A 86 11.34 2.50 -1.08
CA CYS A 86 11.60 3.90 -0.79
C CYS A 86 12.95 4.08 -0.10
N LYS A 87 13.77 4.99 -0.62
CA LYS A 87 15.06 5.36 -0.02
C LYS A 87 15.13 6.85 0.25
N VAL A 88 15.72 7.20 1.38
CA VAL A 88 16.04 8.59 1.73
C VAL A 88 17.14 9.12 0.81
N VAL A 89 16.92 10.30 0.25
CA VAL A 89 17.87 10.99 -0.64
C VAL A 89 18.58 12.12 0.10
N LYS A 90 17.85 12.84 0.95
CA LYS A 90 18.38 13.89 1.82
C LYS A 90 17.93 13.61 3.23
N GLU A 91 18.80 13.89 4.18
CA GLU A 91 18.47 13.78 5.59
C GLU A 91 17.16 14.51 5.92
N THR A 92 16.28 13.84 6.66
CA THR A 92 14.96 14.36 7.03
C THR A 92 14.47 13.76 8.34
N THR A 93 13.47 14.39 8.95
CA THR A 93 12.76 13.85 10.12
C THR A 93 11.34 13.47 9.72
N LEU A 94 11.02 12.18 9.84
CA LEU A 94 9.71 11.64 9.50
C LEU A 94 8.98 11.19 10.76
N ARG A 95 7.65 11.23 10.73
CA ARG A 95 6.76 10.89 11.85
C ARG A 95 6.18 9.49 11.75
N GLY A 96 5.92 9.04 10.53
CA GLY A 96 5.38 7.71 10.31
C GLY A 96 5.60 7.21 8.89
N ILE A 97 5.54 5.88 8.76
CA ILE A 97 5.79 5.15 7.52
C ILE A 97 4.81 3.97 7.48
N ASP A 98 4.11 3.82 6.37
CA ASP A 98 3.21 2.72 6.06
C ASP A 98 3.66 2.07 4.75
N PRO A 99 4.52 1.03 4.82
CA PRO A 99 5.12 0.37 3.65
C PRO A 99 4.14 -0.19 2.62
N LEU A 100 2.96 -0.60 3.07
CA LEU A 100 1.80 -0.96 2.26
C LEU A 100 0.70 -0.02 2.73
N TYR A 101 0.05 0.70 1.81
CA TYR A 101 -1.00 1.64 2.17
C TYR A 101 -2.32 1.25 1.52
N CYS A 102 -3.07 0.34 2.16
CA CYS A 102 -4.36 -0.11 1.64
C CYS A 102 -5.50 0.40 2.50
N GLU A 103 -6.12 1.50 2.08
CA GLU A 103 -7.28 2.08 2.76
C GLU A 103 -8.53 1.25 2.49
N ILE A 104 -9.18 0.83 3.57
CA ILE A 104 -10.43 0.07 3.60
C ILE A 104 -11.50 0.94 4.25
N PRO A 105 -12.45 1.49 3.48
CA PRO A 105 -13.48 2.37 4.02
C PRO A 105 -14.34 1.62 5.03
N ASN A 106 -14.61 2.21 6.18
CA ASN A 106 -15.42 1.64 7.25
C ASN A 106 -16.33 2.74 7.80
N ASP A 107 -17.42 2.99 7.07
CA ASP A 107 -18.21 4.21 7.14
C ASP A 107 -19.70 3.93 6.88
N VAL A 108 -20.48 4.98 6.60
CA VAL A 108 -21.93 4.88 6.39
C VAL A 108 -22.32 3.89 5.29
N PHE A 109 -21.47 3.66 4.28
CA PHE A 109 -21.80 2.79 3.14
C PHE A 109 -21.69 1.29 3.46
N ASN A 110 -21.02 0.93 4.56
CA ASN A 110 -20.92 -0.45 5.06
C ASN A 110 -21.52 -0.62 6.47
N GLY A 111 -22.27 0.37 6.96
CA GLY A 111 -22.86 0.32 8.30
C GLY A 111 -21.82 0.45 9.42
N TYR A 112 -20.67 1.06 9.14
CA TYR A 112 -19.58 1.29 10.08
C TYR A 112 -19.01 -0.01 10.67
N CYS A 113 -19.02 -1.10 9.90
CA CYS A 113 -18.38 -2.35 10.30
C CYS A 113 -17.82 -3.10 9.10
N ARG A 114 -16.62 -3.66 9.26
CA ARG A 114 -15.96 -4.52 8.28
C ARG A 114 -15.60 -5.87 8.88
N GLU A 115 -15.76 -6.91 8.09
CA GLU A 115 -15.30 -8.24 8.41
C GLU A 115 -13.91 -8.47 7.79
N TYR A 116 -12.96 -8.86 8.63
CA TYR A 116 -11.61 -9.24 8.22
C TYR A 116 -11.39 -10.73 8.54
N ARG A 117 -10.92 -11.49 7.55
CA ARG A 117 -10.63 -12.93 7.67
C ARG A 117 -9.23 -13.26 7.14
N GLY A 118 -8.45 -14.00 7.90
CA GLY A 118 -7.22 -14.66 7.45
C GLY A 118 -7.26 -16.15 7.83
N GLY A 119 -6.11 -16.82 7.86
CA GLY A 119 -6.05 -18.25 8.16
C GLY A 119 -6.57 -18.60 9.56
N ARG A 120 -6.12 -17.86 10.58
CA ARG A 120 -6.57 -17.98 11.99
C ARG A 120 -7.16 -16.69 12.54
N PHE A 121 -6.96 -15.58 11.85
CA PHE A 121 -7.54 -14.29 12.22
C PHE A 121 -8.98 -14.16 11.70
N HIS A 122 -9.90 -13.75 12.55
CA HIS A 122 -11.27 -13.40 12.15
C HIS A 122 -11.80 -12.33 13.09
N ALA A 123 -12.19 -11.19 12.56
CA ALA A 123 -12.72 -10.08 13.35
C ALA A 123 -13.77 -9.28 12.58
N PHE A 124 -14.80 -8.85 13.30
CA PHE A 124 -15.70 -7.78 12.87
C PHE A 124 -15.25 -6.49 13.57
N LEU A 125 -14.76 -5.53 12.80
CA LEU A 125 -14.21 -4.29 13.31
C LEU A 125 -15.17 -3.14 12.99
N PRO A 126 -15.87 -2.58 14.00
CA PRO A 126 -16.64 -1.37 13.79
C PRO A 126 -15.73 -0.16 13.60
N MET A 127 -16.26 0.99 13.18
CA MET A 127 -15.52 2.25 13.22
C MET A 127 -14.98 2.53 14.64
N LEU A 128 -13.70 2.89 14.76
CA LEU A 128 -13.09 3.23 16.05
C LEU A 128 -13.41 4.68 16.45
N GLU A 129 -14.09 4.86 17.59
CA GLU A 129 -14.44 6.18 18.16
C GLU A 129 -13.71 6.46 19.50
N SER A 130 -12.43 6.08 19.59
CA SER A 130 -11.67 6.22 20.85
C SER A 130 -10.86 7.52 20.96
N GLY A 131 -10.66 8.25 19.86
CA GLY A 131 -9.75 9.40 19.80
C GLY A 131 -8.25 9.03 19.70
N SER A 132 -7.89 7.76 19.88
CA SER A 132 -6.52 7.24 19.74
C SER A 132 -6.43 6.17 18.66
N GLU A 133 -5.33 6.15 17.91
CA GLU A 133 -5.05 5.07 16.95
C GLU A 133 -4.87 3.72 17.67
N GLU A 134 -5.38 2.66 17.06
CA GLU A 134 -5.13 1.27 17.44
C GLU A 134 -4.43 0.54 16.28
N ILE A 135 -3.50 -0.36 16.60
CA ILE A 135 -2.85 -1.22 15.61
C ILE A 135 -3.11 -2.67 15.99
N VAL A 136 -3.87 -3.38 15.14
CA VAL A 136 -4.16 -4.80 15.31
C VAL A 136 -3.15 -5.61 14.50
N ASP A 137 -2.34 -6.42 15.17
CA ASP A 137 -1.53 -7.44 14.50
C ASP A 137 -2.38 -8.67 14.20
N THR A 138 -2.57 -8.96 12.92
CA THR A 138 -3.37 -10.11 12.50
C THR A 138 -2.62 -11.43 12.63
N GLY A 139 -1.27 -11.38 12.61
CA GLY A 139 -0.45 -12.59 12.52
C GLY A 139 -0.55 -13.34 11.19
N GLU A 140 -1.23 -12.78 10.19
CA GLU A 140 -1.50 -13.40 8.90
C GLU A 140 -0.74 -12.71 7.77
N CYS A 141 -0.34 -13.46 6.74
CA CYS A 141 0.21 -12.89 5.51
C CYS A 141 -0.86 -12.61 4.45
N CYS A 142 -2.11 -13.05 4.66
CA CYS A 142 -3.23 -12.75 3.79
C CYS A 142 -4.47 -12.37 4.61
N LEU A 143 -5.20 -11.37 4.12
CA LEU A 143 -6.46 -10.93 4.71
C LEU A 143 -7.48 -10.73 3.60
N ASN A 144 -8.67 -11.29 3.81
CA ASN A 144 -9.86 -11.03 3.06
C ASN A 144 -10.76 -10.05 3.82
N VAL A 145 -11.32 -9.07 3.11
CA VAL A 145 -12.28 -8.10 3.62
C VAL A 145 -13.63 -8.37 2.98
N ASP A 146 -14.65 -8.64 3.79
CA ASP A 146 -16.06 -8.85 3.42
C ASP A 146 -16.32 -9.87 2.28
N ASN A 147 -15.43 -10.83 2.02
CA ASN A 147 -15.47 -11.71 0.84
C ASN A 147 -15.39 -10.95 -0.50
N LYS A 148 -14.72 -9.79 -0.52
CA LYS A 148 -14.64 -8.91 -1.69
C LYS A 148 -13.22 -8.54 -2.08
N LEU A 149 -12.34 -8.29 -1.11
CA LEU A 149 -10.98 -7.82 -1.38
C LEU A 149 -10.00 -8.65 -0.59
N SER A 150 -8.99 -9.21 -1.24
CA SER A 150 -7.92 -9.94 -0.56
C SER A 150 -6.59 -9.22 -0.72
N VAL A 151 -5.85 -9.06 0.38
CA VAL A 151 -4.50 -8.48 0.42
C VAL A 151 -3.53 -9.55 0.86
N PHE A 152 -2.43 -9.70 0.13
CA PHE A 152 -1.38 -10.67 0.41
C PHE A 152 -0.05 -9.96 0.60
N LEU A 153 0.61 -10.18 1.73
CA LEU A 153 1.99 -9.79 1.98
C LEU A 153 2.92 -10.87 1.45
N LEU A 154 3.72 -10.54 0.44
CA LEU A 154 4.70 -11.46 -0.17
C LEU A 154 6.12 -11.19 0.34
N GLY A 155 6.39 -9.99 0.84
CA GLY A 155 7.66 -9.60 1.44
C GLY A 155 7.66 -8.19 2.03
N GLY A 156 8.66 -7.89 2.87
CA GLY A 156 8.80 -6.59 3.54
C GLY A 156 8.32 -6.55 4.99
N GLY A 157 7.83 -7.67 5.53
CA GLY A 157 7.50 -7.85 6.94
C GLY A 157 6.96 -9.25 7.23
N LYS A 158 6.42 -9.47 8.44
CA LYS A 158 6.00 -10.81 8.90
C LYS A 158 4.50 -11.08 8.77
N SER A 159 3.67 -10.07 9.00
CA SER A 159 2.22 -10.19 8.96
C SER A 159 1.58 -8.83 8.69
N LEU A 160 0.41 -8.86 8.09
CA LEU A 160 -0.44 -7.70 7.85
C LEU A 160 -0.94 -7.14 9.18
N LYS A 161 -1.01 -5.81 9.23
CA LYS A 161 -1.54 -5.03 10.35
C LYS A 161 -2.77 -4.27 9.89
N ILE A 162 -3.74 -4.12 10.78
CA ILE A 162 -4.87 -3.22 10.58
C ILE A 162 -4.66 -2.02 11.50
N VAL A 163 -4.35 -0.87 10.91
CA VAL A 163 -4.28 0.40 11.62
C VAL A 163 -5.67 1.01 11.60
N ARG A 164 -6.22 1.22 12.79
CA ARG A 164 -7.54 1.79 13.02
C ARG A 164 -7.35 3.20 13.55
N PRO A 165 -7.57 4.25 12.75
CA PRO A 165 -7.36 5.61 13.21
C PRO A 165 -8.37 5.93 14.31
N GLY A 166 -7.98 6.74 15.29
CA GLY A 166 -8.89 7.17 16.37
C GLY A 166 -9.92 8.22 15.96
N ARG A 167 -9.89 8.65 14.70
CA ARG A 167 -10.74 9.68 14.10
C ARG A 167 -10.85 9.46 12.59
N ARG A 168 -11.84 10.08 11.96
CA ARG A 168 -11.98 10.12 10.50
C ARG A 168 -10.71 10.65 9.84
N ASN A 169 -10.20 9.91 8.86
CA ASN A 169 -8.90 10.10 8.22
C ASN A 169 -8.99 10.36 6.72
N VAL A 170 -10.14 10.09 6.08
CA VAL A 170 -10.33 10.36 4.65
C VAL A 170 -10.54 11.85 4.44
N LEU A 171 -9.58 12.49 3.78
CA LEU A 171 -9.57 13.94 3.56
C LEU A 171 -10.55 14.36 2.47
N LEU A 172 -11.30 15.44 2.72
CA LEU A 172 -11.92 16.20 1.64
C LEU A 172 -10.89 17.19 1.10
N CYS A 173 -10.57 17.10 -0.20
CA CYS A 173 -9.75 18.12 -0.85
C CYS A 173 -10.42 19.49 -0.75
N LYS A 174 -9.92 20.35 0.13
CA LYS A 174 -10.25 21.77 0.20
C LYS A 174 -9.00 22.58 -0.08
N ALA A 175 -9.13 23.62 -0.90
CA ALA A 175 -8.01 24.47 -1.31
C ALA A 175 -7.36 25.25 -0.14
N SER A 176 -7.98 25.27 1.03
CA SER A 176 -7.46 25.94 2.22
C SER A 176 -7.67 25.11 3.50
N PRO A 177 -6.70 25.13 4.43
CA PRO A 177 -6.84 24.54 5.77
C PRO A 177 -8.05 25.11 6.54
N PRO A 178 -8.54 24.40 7.58
CA PRO A 178 -8.05 23.12 8.05
C PRO A 178 -8.50 21.95 7.16
N GLU A 179 -7.63 20.96 7.03
CA GLU A 179 -8.01 19.63 6.53
C GLU A 179 -9.08 19.04 7.46
N MET A 180 -10.17 18.54 6.88
CA MET A 180 -11.25 17.89 7.63
C MET A 180 -11.41 16.46 7.12
N GLY A 181 -11.26 15.50 8.03
CA GLY A 181 -11.60 14.10 7.77
C GLY A 181 -13.11 13.95 7.68
N SER A 182 -13.60 13.45 6.54
CA SER A 182 -15.04 13.27 6.29
C SER A 182 -15.50 11.84 6.49
N LEU A 183 -14.69 10.88 6.04
CA LEU A 183 -15.01 9.45 6.14
C LEU A 183 -13.90 8.74 6.91
N TYR A 184 -14.22 7.52 7.32
CA TYR A 184 -13.34 6.68 8.11
C TYR A 184 -12.87 5.51 7.24
N ALA A 185 -11.58 5.25 7.27
CA ALA A 185 -10.99 4.09 6.65
C ALA A 185 -10.00 3.44 7.62
N ASP A 186 -10.15 2.13 7.81
CA ASP A 186 -9.08 1.31 8.34
C ASP A 186 -7.96 1.22 7.31
N LEU A 187 -6.74 0.96 7.76
CA LEU A 187 -5.56 0.85 6.91
C LEU A 187 -4.95 -0.54 7.07
N ILE A 188 -4.96 -1.34 6.01
CA ILE A 188 -4.13 -2.55 5.94
C ILE A 188 -2.71 -2.12 5.57
N THR A 189 -1.72 -2.53 6.37
CA THR A 189 -0.31 -2.21 6.18
C THR A 189 0.61 -3.32 6.69
N VAL A 190 1.92 -3.09 6.69
CA VAL A 190 2.94 -3.99 7.25
C VAL A 190 3.96 -3.18 8.06
N ASP A 191 4.22 -3.61 9.29
CA ASP A 191 5.20 -3.00 10.21
C ASP A 191 5.19 -1.45 10.24
N PRO A 192 4.03 -0.83 10.54
CA PRO A 192 3.88 0.63 10.50
C PRO A 192 4.78 1.32 11.54
N VAL A 193 5.38 2.43 11.14
CA VAL A 193 6.16 3.29 12.04
C VAL A 193 5.29 4.47 12.46
N ARG A 194 5.23 4.75 13.77
CA ARG A 194 4.48 5.87 14.37
C ARG A 194 5.33 6.75 15.29
N LYS A 195 6.65 6.73 15.09
CA LYS A 195 7.61 7.46 15.90
C LYS A 195 8.36 8.49 15.06
N THR A 196 8.41 9.71 15.57
CA THR A 196 9.29 10.75 15.03
C THR A 196 10.74 10.31 15.13
N ARG A 197 11.40 10.23 13.99
CA ARG A 197 12.80 9.81 13.88
C ARG A 197 13.49 10.55 12.73
N ARG A 198 14.77 10.87 12.95
CA ARG A 198 15.69 11.35 11.91
C ARG A 198 16.20 10.17 11.07
N TYR A 199 16.18 10.33 9.75
CA TYR A 199 16.67 9.36 8.78
C TYR A 199 17.78 9.99 7.94
N CYS A 200 18.86 9.23 7.75
CA CYS A 200 20.03 9.63 6.98
C CYS A 200 19.90 9.21 5.49
N PRO A 201 20.65 9.86 4.58
CA PRO A 201 20.69 9.47 3.18
C PRO A 201 20.99 7.98 2.99
N ALA A 202 20.40 7.38 1.96
CA ALA A 202 20.45 5.96 1.62
C ALA A 202 19.75 4.98 2.57
N GLU A 203 19.22 5.44 3.73
CA GLU A 203 18.33 4.59 4.54
C GLU A 203 17.09 4.17 3.73
N VAL A 204 16.73 2.91 3.85
CA VAL A 204 15.51 2.35 3.23
C VAL A 204 14.36 2.59 4.19
N LEU A 205 13.36 3.36 3.76
CA LEU A 205 12.15 3.63 4.54
C LEU A 205 11.21 2.42 4.48
N PHE A 206 11.07 1.83 3.30
CA PHE A 206 10.35 0.59 3.11
C PHE A 206 10.81 -0.14 1.85
N ASP A 207 10.56 -1.45 1.84
CA ASP A 207 10.85 -2.37 0.74
C ASP A 207 9.84 -3.52 0.83
N ALA A 208 8.71 -3.38 0.12
CA ALA A 208 7.54 -4.21 0.30
C ALA A 208 7.07 -4.80 -1.03
N VAL A 209 6.62 -6.05 -0.95
CA VAL A 209 6.04 -6.79 -2.08
C VAL A 209 4.72 -7.38 -1.62
N TYR A 210 3.65 -7.12 -2.36
CA TYR A 210 2.32 -7.55 -2.00
C TYR A 210 1.43 -7.75 -3.23
N ALA A 211 0.34 -8.49 -3.04
CA ALA A 211 -0.71 -8.67 -4.01
C ALA A 211 -2.03 -8.14 -3.46
N VAL A 212 -2.88 -7.63 -4.34
CA VAL A 212 -4.28 -7.32 -4.02
C VAL A 212 -5.16 -7.97 -5.07
N SER A 213 -6.18 -8.69 -4.65
CA SER A 213 -7.14 -9.36 -5.53
C SER A 213 -8.55 -8.88 -5.22
N ALA A 214 -9.21 -8.32 -6.23
CA ALA A 214 -10.60 -7.87 -6.15
C ALA A 214 -11.58 -8.98 -6.51
N ASP A 215 -12.79 -8.90 -5.99
CA ASP A 215 -13.85 -9.89 -6.18
C ASP A 215 -13.39 -11.32 -5.87
N THR A 216 -12.66 -11.45 -4.75
CA THR A 216 -12.12 -12.69 -4.22
C THR A 216 -12.75 -12.98 -2.87
N THR A 217 -13.37 -14.15 -2.73
CA THR A 217 -13.94 -14.63 -1.47
C THR A 217 -12.83 -15.14 -0.54
N ALA A 218 -13.13 -15.31 0.75
CA ALA A 218 -12.18 -15.92 1.68
C ALA A 218 -11.80 -17.36 1.28
N ASP A 219 -12.74 -18.11 0.70
CA ASP A 219 -12.49 -19.47 0.20
C ASP A 219 -11.58 -19.46 -1.02
N ASP A 220 -11.78 -18.53 -1.96
CA ASP A 220 -10.89 -18.37 -3.13
C ASP A 220 -9.49 -17.91 -2.71
N MET A 221 -9.41 -16.95 -1.77
CA MET A 221 -8.15 -16.48 -1.20
C MET A 221 -7.33 -17.64 -0.64
N SER A 222 -7.96 -18.64 -0.01
CA SER A 222 -7.26 -19.80 0.58
C SER A 222 -6.50 -20.66 -0.45
N ARG A 223 -6.86 -20.56 -1.73
CA ARG A 223 -6.20 -21.26 -2.84
C ARG A 223 -5.06 -20.44 -3.45
N MET A 224 -5.02 -19.14 -3.16
CA MET A 224 -4.00 -18.21 -3.62
C MET A 224 -2.88 -18.13 -2.60
N SER A 225 -1.64 -18.02 -3.07
CA SER A 225 -0.49 -17.86 -2.20
C SER A 225 0.68 -17.30 -2.98
N GLY A 226 1.68 -16.78 -2.27
CA GLY A 226 2.90 -16.39 -2.93
C GLY A 226 3.97 -16.00 -1.95
N GLU A 227 5.15 -15.82 -2.50
CA GLU A 227 6.34 -15.41 -1.77
C GLU A 227 7.17 -14.48 -2.63
N SER A 228 8.06 -13.75 -1.98
CA SER A 228 9.05 -12.94 -2.68
C SER A 228 10.45 -13.17 -2.15
N SER A 229 11.42 -12.97 -3.04
CA SER A 229 12.84 -12.98 -2.74
C SER A 229 13.46 -11.65 -3.17
N ALA A 230 14.52 -11.28 -2.45
CA ALA A 230 15.23 -10.04 -2.65
C ALA A 230 16.71 -10.31 -2.94
N SER A 231 17.22 -9.72 -4.02
CA SER A 231 18.65 -9.68 -4.32
C SER A 231 19.04 -8.25 -4.72
N CYS A 232 19.68 -7.52 -3.81
CA CYS A 232 20.04 -6.10 -3.99
C CYS A 232 18.84 -5.23 -4.43
N ALA A 233 18.82 -4.78 -5.69
CA ALA A 233 17.76 -3.98 -6.30
C ALA A 233 16.68 -4.80 -7.02
N LEU A 234 16.86 -6.12 -7.15
CA LEU A 234 15.91 -7.02 -7.79
C LEU A 234 14.95 -7.61 -6.75
N ARG A 235 13.65 -7.52 -7.02
CA ARG A 235 12.61 -8.30 -6.34
C ARG A 235 12.04 -9.30 -7.32
N THR A 236 11.86 -10.54 -6.86
CA THR A 236 11.15 -11.58 -7.61
C THR A 236 10.04 -12.11 -6.71
N ALA A 237 8.80 -12.04 -7.18
CA ALA A 237 7.65 -12.66 -6.54
C ALA A 237 7.14 -13.82 -7.38
N VAL A 238 6.75 -14.90 -6.72
CA VAL A 238 6.01 -16.02 -7.32
C VAL A 238 4.64 -16.05 -6.65
N PHE A 239 3.58 -16.03 -7.45
CA PHE A 239 2.21 -15.91 -6.95
C PHE A 239 1.26 -16.84 -7.70
N HIS A 240 0.58 -17.70 -6.95
CA HIS A 240 -0.53 -18.52 -7.43
C HIS A 240 -1.82 -17.70 -7.38
N ALA A 241 -2.34 -17.36 -8.57
CA ALA A 241 -3.43 -16.41 -8.73
C ALA A 241 -4.81 -17.08 -8.74
N ALA A 242 -5.87 -16.28 -8.92
CA ALA A 242 -7.25 -16.76 -8.88
C ALA A 242 -7.67 -17.58 -10.11
N ASP A 243 -6.90 -17.53 -11.19
CA ASP A 243 -7.08 -18.33 -12.41
C ASP A 243 -6.31 -19.66 -12.39
N ASP A 244 -5.81 -20.06 -11.21
CA ASP A 244 -5.03 -21.28 -10.96
C ASP A 244 -3.68 -21.35 -11.72
N PHE A 245 -3.19 -20.21 -12.22
CA PHE A 245 -1.86 -20.11 -12.82
C PHE A 245 -0.82 -19.53 -11.85
N ILE A 246 0.45 -19.85 -12.10
CA ILE A 246 1.56 -19.31 -11.34
C ILE A 246 2.20 -18.17 -12.13
N TYR A 247 2.28 -17.01 -11.49
CA TYR A 247 2.89 -15.82 -12.06
C TYR A 247 4.22 -15.55 -11.38
N ARG A 248 5.26 -15.35 -12.19
CA ARG A 248 6.54 -14.84 -11.74
C ARG A 248 6.68 -13.38 -12.15
N PHE A 249 6.74 -12.52 -11.16
CA PHE A 249 6.85 -11.08 -11.30
C PHE A 249 8.21 -10.60 -10.85
N GLN A 250 8.91 -9.82 -11.66
CA GLN A 250 10.22 -9.29 -11.32
C GLN A 250 10.27 -7.78 -11.50
N VAL A 251 10.93 -7.10 -10.54
CA VAL A 251 11.15 -5.66 -10.57
C VAL A 251 12.61 -5.38 -10.25
N ASN A 252 13.30 -4.70 -11.16
CA ASN A 252 14.63 -4.17 -10.92
C ASN A 252 14.54 -2.67 -10.67
N TYR A 253 14.75 -2.27 -9.42
CA TYR A 253 14.66 -0.86 -9.04
C TYR A 253 15.75 0.01 -9.67
N ASP A 254 16.91 -0.52 -10.04
CA ASP A 254 18.00 0.28 -10.63
C ASP A 254 17.74 0.62 -12.09
N THR A 255 17.18 -0.32 -12.85
CA THR A 255 16.86 -0.14 -14.27
C THR A 255 15.42 0.27 -14.54
N LEU A 256 14.57 0.31 -13.50
CA LEU A 256 13.11 0.50 -13.59
C LEU A 256 12.45 -0.48 -14.58
N GLN A 257 12.96 -1.70 -14.65
CA GLN A 257 12.39 -2.75 -15.50
C GLN A 257 11.45 -3.63 -14.68
N VAL A 258 10.34 -4.00 -15.33
CA VAL A 258 9.34 -4.93 -14.81
C VAL A 258 9.10 -6.03 -15.82
N SER A 259 8.98 -7.27 -15.34
CA SER A 259 8.61 -8.43 -16.17
C SER A 259 7.60 -9.31 -15.46
N LEU A 260 6.80 -10.01 -16.26
CA LEU A 260 5.84 -11.00 -15.81
C LEU A 260 5.92 -12.20 -16.73
N SER A 261 6.04 -13.39 -16.16
CA SER A 261 5.87 -14.66 -16.88
C SER A 261 4.78 -15.49 -16.21
N LYS A 262 4.02 -16.20 -17.03
CA LYS A 262 2.95 -17.13 -16.64
C LYS A 262 3.48 -18.55 -16.85
N GLU A 263 3.46 -19.36 -15.79
CA GLU A 263 3.87 -20.77 -15.76
C GLU A 263 2.63 -21.67 -15.68
#